data_AF-A0A4Z1HCE3-F1
#
_entry.id   AF-A0A4Z1HCE3-F1
#
_cell.length_a   1.000
_cell.length_b   1.000
_cell.length_c   1.000
_cell.angle_alpha   90.00
_cell.angle_beta   90.00
_cell.angle_gamma   90.00
#
_symmetry.space_group_name_H-M   'P 1'
#
loop_
_entity.id
_entity.type
_entity.pdbx_description
1 polymer ?
#
loop_
_entity_poly.entity_id
_entity_poly.type
_entity_poly.pdbx_seq_one_letter_code
_entity_poly.pdbx_strand_id
1 'polypeptide(L)'
;MILFETDTSVFELLWDVALALFIVRIAFIYFILTYLSSLFSSFIVLNRVIPYNYLTAPARELVAFPIYILTVALWARTVIVYYEIPRVPGFRIAIGLVAGFFMVIAELVGGFVLWEEGYKEWIWETNLLGAGLGILSLILFEGMLWVLMLLERSEMNETTHGYGEKPIISAVPTVGKTEKINIEDKKTN
;
A
#
# COMPACT_ATOMS: atom_id res chain seq x y z
N MET A 1 -31.42 3.42 35.55
CA MET A 1 -30.64 4.22 34.59
C MET A 1 -29.27 3.55 34.44
N ILE A 2 -29.23 2.40 33.75
CA ILE A 2 -28.01 1.59 33.48
C ILE A 2 -28.03 1.06 32.01
N LEU A 3 -29.11 1.29 31.26
CA LEU A 3 -29.34 0.64 29.96
C LEU A 3 -28.69 1.38 28.77
N PHE A 4 -28.27 2.64 28.92
CA PHE A 4 -27.74 3.46 27.81
C PHE A 4 -26.20 3.53 27.75
N GLU A 5 -25.48 2.98 28.74
CA GLU A 5 -24.00 2.88 28.70
C GLU A 5 -23.52 1.62 27.96
N THR A 6 -24.41 0.66 27.71
CA THR A 6 -24.05 -0.62 27.06
C THR A 6 -24.15 -0.54 25.53
N ASP A 7 -25.07 0.26 24.99
CA ASP A 7 -25.31 0.35 23.55
C ASP A 7 -24.13 0.98 22.79
N THR A 8 -23.47 1.99 23.39
CA THR A 8 -22.26 2.61 22.81
C THR A 8 -21.10 1.63 22.78
N SER A 9 -20.91 0.84 23.84
CA SER A 9 -19.86 -0.18 23.91
C SER A 9 -20.09 -1.34 22.93
N VAL A 10 -21.33 -1.79 22.75
CA VAL A 10 -21.65 -2.84 21.75
C VAL A 10 -21.48 -2.32 20.34
N PHE A 11 -21.86 -1.07 20.07
CA PHE A 11 -21.68 -0.44 18.76
C PHE A 11 -20.20 -0.29 18.39
N GLU A 12 -19.34 0.18 19.32
CA GLU A 12 -17.90 0.27 19.12
C GLU A 12 -17.29 -1.11 18.82
N LEU A 13 -17.69 -2.14 19.57
CA LEU A 13 -17.22 -3.50 19.33
C LEU A 13 -17.65 -4.04 17.96
N LEU A 14 -18.91 -3.81 17.55
CA LEU A 14 -19.38 -4.20 16.22
C LEU A 14 -18.64 -3.46 15.11
N TRP A 15 -18.33 -2.18 15.31
CA TRP A 15 -17.56 -1.36 14.38
C TRP A 15 -16.12 -1.87 14.22
N ASP A 16 -15.45 -2.19 15.33
CA ASP A 16 -14.09 -2.73 15.31
C ASP A 16 -14.03 -4.11 14.62
N VAL A 17 -15.02 -4.98 14.88
CA VAL A 17 -15.13 -6.27 14.20
C VAL A 17 -15.37 -6.10 12.71
N ALA A 18 -16.26 -5.17 12.31
CA ALA A 18 -16.51 -4.88 10.91
C ALA A 18 -15.26 -4.34 10.21
N LEU A 19 -14.52 -3.44 10.86
CA LEU A 19 -13.27 -2.89 10.36
C LEU A 19 -12.19 -3.97 10.23
N ALA A 20 -12.05 -4.85 11.22
CA ALA A 20 -11.13 -5.97 11.18
C ALA A 20 -11.44 -6.93 10.03
N LEU A 21 -12.71 -7.31 9.84
CA LEU A 21 -13.12 -8.17 8.72
C LEU A 21 -12.87 -7.51 7.36
N PHE A 22 -13.07 -6.19 7.26
CA PHE A 22 -12.77 -5.44 6.05
C PHE A 22 -11.26 -5.44 5.72
N ILE A 23 -10.40 -5.22 6.71
CA ILE A 23 -8.93 -5.33 6.57
C ILE A 23 -8.55 -6.74 6.14
N VAL A 24 -9.02 -7.76 6.84
CA VAL A 24 -8.69 -9.17 6.57
C VAL A 24 -9.10 -9.56 5.14
N ARG A 25 -10.29 -9.14 4.69
CA ARG A 25 -10.76 -9.42 3.34
C ARG A 25 -9.86 -8.80 2.28
N ILE A 26 -9.51 -7.51 2.42
CA ILE A 26 -8.65 -6.83 1.44
C ILE A 26 -7.25 -7.43 1.46
N ALA A 27 -6.69 -7.68 2.65
CA ALA A 27 -5.40 -8.31 2.82
C ALA A 27 -5.36 -9.70 2.17
N PHE A 28 -6.41 -10.51 2.32
CA PHE A 28 -6.52 -11.82 1.70
C PHE A 28 -6.55 -11.74 0.17
N ILE A 29 -7.28 -10.78 -0.40
CA ILE A 29 -7.33 -10.57 -1.86
C ILE A 29 -5.96 -10.13 -2.39
N TYR A 30 -5.32 -9.18 -1.72
CA TYR A 30 -3.98 -8.73 -2.06
C TYR A 30 -2.94 -9.88 -1.98
N PHE A 31 -3.04 -10.70 -0.93
CA PHE A 31 -2.23 -11.91 -0.76
C PHE A 31 -2.45 -12.90 -1.90
N ILE A 32 -3.68 -13.30 -2.21
CA ILE A 32 -3.96 -14.28 -3.28
C ILE A 32 -3.43 -13.81 -4.63
N LEU A 33 -3.70 -12.54 -4.99
CA LEU A 33 -3.28 -11.99 -6.28
C LEU A 33 -1.75 -12.01 -6.42
N THR A 34 -1.05 -11.62 -5.37
CA THR A 34 0.41 -11.59 -5.34
C THR A 34 0.99 -13.00 -5.32
N TYR A 35 0.45 -13.89 -4.49
CA TYR A 35 0.91 -15.26 -4.33
C TYR A 35 0.74 -16.07 -5.62
N LEU A 36 -0.44 -16.03 -6.26
CA LEU A 36 -0.68 -16.73 -7.52
C LEU A 36 0.20 -16.19 -8.65
N SER A 37 0.37 -14.87 -8.73
CA SER A 37 1.24 -14.26 -9.74
C SER A 37 2.70 -14.62 -9.52
N SER A 38 3.14 -14.68 -8.26
CA SER A 38 4.49 -15.11 -7.89
C SER A 38 4.73 -16.58 -8.24
N LEU A 39 3.79 -17.48 -7.91
CA LEU A 39 3.86 -18.89 -8.32
C LEU A 39 3.94 -19.04 -9.84
N PHE A 40 3.13 -18.28 -10.57
CA PHE A 40 3.14 -18.31 -12.03
C PHE A 40 4.48 -17.82 -12.60
N SER A 41 5.03 -16.73 -12.05
CA SER A 41 6.35 -16.22 -12.42
C SER A 41 7.45 -17.26 -12.14
N SER A 42 7.45 -17.85 -10.94
CA SER A 42 8.39 -18.90 -10.54
C SER A 42 8.31 -20.12 -11.45
N PHE A 43 7.09 -20.55 -11.82
CA PHE A 43 6.89 -21.63 -12.77
C PHE A 43 7.52 -21.34 -14.15
N ILE A 44 7.36 -20.12 -14.66
CA ILE A 44 7.98 -19.69 -15.92
C ILE A 44 9.50 -19.68 -15.79
N VAL A 45 10.04 -19.12 -14.70
CA VAL A 45 11.49 -19.05 -14.47
C VAL A 45 12.10 -20.46 -14.41
N LEU A 46 11.48 -21.36 -13.66
CA LEU A 46 11.95 -22.74 -13.51
C LEU A 46 11.90 -23.53 -14.83
N ASN A 47 10.78 -23.47 -15.56
CA ASN A 47 10.57 -24.31 -16.75
C ASN A 47 11.10 -23.73 -18.05
N ARG A 48 11.26 -22.40 -18.15
CA ARG A 48 11.77 -21.73 -19.36
C ARG A 48 13.13 -21.12 -19.10
N VAL A 49 13.27 -20.23 -18.12
CA VAL A 49 14.46 -19.36 -18.03
C VAL A 49 15.72 -20.12 -17.60
N ILE A 50 15.63 -20.99 -16.60
CA ILE A 50 16.77 -21.78 -16.10
C ILE A 50 17.36 -22.70 -17.19
N PRO A 51 16.57 -23.54 -17.89
CA PRO A 51 17.15 -24.48 -18.86
C PRO A 51 17.78 -23.80 -20.07
N TYR A 52 17.33 -22.60 -20.46
CA TYR A 52 17.94 -21.88 -21.60
C TYR A 52 19.21 -21.10 -21.23
N ASN A 53 19.31 -20.59 -20.00
CA ASN A 53 20.41 -19.71 -19.59
C ASN A 53 21.44 -20.35 -18.64
N TYR A 54 21.28 -21.63 -18.26
CA TYR A 54 22.15 -22.35 -17.31
C TYR A 54 22.43 -21.58 -16.00
N LEU A 55 21.46 -20.78 -15.55
CA LEU A 55 21.61 -19.95 -14.36
C LEU A 55 21.60 -20.84 -13.11
N THR A 56 22.77 -21.04 -12.51
CA THR A 56 22.91 -21.64 -11.19
C THR A 56 22.59 -20.61 -10.10
N ALA A 57 22.15 -21.07 -8.93
CA ALA A 57 22.05 -20.20 -7.75
C ALA A 57 23.44 -19.60 -7.45
N PRO A 58 23.56 -18.30 -7.12
CA PRO A 58 22.51 -17.35 -6.68
C PRO A 58 21.97 -16.39 -7.76
N ALA A 59 22.47 -16.44 -8.99
CA ALA A 59 22.12 -15.47 -10.05
C ALA A 59 20.63 -15.50 -10.43
N ARG A 60 20.00 -16.68 -10.32
CA ARG A 60 18.56 -16.86 -10.52
C ARG A 60 17.71 -15.98 -9.61
N GLU A 61 18.03 -15.97 -8.31
CA GLU A 61 17.26 -15.23 -7.30
C GLU A 61 17.34 -13.73 -7.56
N LEU A 62 18.49 -13.25 -8.03
CA LEU A 62 18.72 -11.85 -8.34
C LEU A 62 17.90 -11.37 -9.56
N VAL A 63 17.65 -12.25 -10.53
CA VAL A 63 16.83 -11.94 -11.71
C VAL A 63 15.33 -12.01 -11.38
N ALA A 64 14.92 -12.94 -10.52
CA ALA A 64 13.52 -13.08 -10.11
C ALA A 64 13.06 -11.93 -9.19
N PHE A 65 13.96 -11.41 -8.36
CA PHE A 65 13.69 -10.36 -7.38
C PHE A 65 13.03 -9.07 -7.95
N PRO A 66 13.55 -8.41 -9.02
CA PRO A 66 12.91 -7.22 -9.57
C PRO A 66 11.54 -7.53 -10.20
N ILE A 67 11.37 -8.72 -10.79
CA ILE A 67 10.07 -9.14 -11.35
C ILE A 67 9.04 -9.27 -10.23
N TYR A 68 9.45 -9.84 -9.09
CA TYR A 68 8.60 -9.92 -7.91
C TYR A 68 8.20 -8.53 -7.39
N ILE A 69 9.16 -7.61 -7.22
CA ILE A 69 8.86 -6.24 -6.77
C ILE A 69 7.85 -5.54 -7.70
N LEU A 70 8.05 -5.65 -9.02
CA LEU A 70 7.14 -5.03 -9.98
C LEU A 70 5.73 -5.62 -9.89
N THR A 71 5.63 -6.93 -9.70
CA THR A 71 4.36 -7.64 -9.52
C THR A 71 3.65 -7.16 -8.25
N VAL A 72 4.39 -7.07 -7.14
CA VAL A 72 3.90 -6.56 -5.85
C VAL A 72 3.42 -5.11 -5.98
N ALA A 73 4.21 -4.23 -6.61
CA ALA A 73 3.86 -2.83 -6.82
C ALA A 73 2.61 -2.67 -7.69
N LEU A 74 2.49 -3.47 -8.76
CA LEU A 74 1.33 -3.46 -9.65
C LEU A 74 0.06 -3.86 -8.89
N TRP A 75 0.10 -4.98 -8.16
CA TRP A 75 -1.07 -5.43 -7.41
C TRP A 75 -1.43 -4.51 -6.24
N ALA A 76 -0.43 -3.96 -5.54
CA ALA A 76 -0.67 -2.98 -4.49
C ALA A 76 -1.40 -1.76 -5.05
N ARG A 77 -0.97 -1.25 -6.21
CA ARG A 77 -1.65 -0.14 -6.90
C ARG A 77 -3.07 -0.52 -7.31
N THR A 78 -3.28 -1.68 -7.93
CA THR A 78 -4.61 -2.14 -8.36
C THR A 78 -5.56 -2.25 -7.17
N VAL A 79 -5.10 -2.81 -6.05
CA VAL A 79 -5.89 -2.95 -4.82
C VAL A 79 -6.23 -1.59 -4.20
N ILE A 80 -5.27 -0.65 -4.16
CA ILE A 80 -5.51 0.72 -3.67
C ILE A 80 -6.58 1.43 -4.50
N VAL A 81 -6.50 1.33 -5.84
CA VAL A 81 -7.42 2.01 -6.75
C VAL A 81 -8.81 1.36 -6.73
N TYR A 82 -8.88 0.03 -6.73
CA TYR A 82 -10.16 -0.68 -6.81
C TYR A 82 -10.97 -0.65 -5.51
N TYR A 83 -10.30 -0.75 -4.36
CA TYR A 83 -10.95 -0.71 -3.05
C TYR A 83 -10.95 0.69 -2.41
N GLU A 84 -10.48 1.71 -3.15
CA GLU A 84 -10.38 3.11 -2.69
C GLU A 84 -9.80 3.23 -1.27
N ILE A 85 -8.69 2.53 -1.04
CA ILE A 85 -8.13 2.39 0.31
C ILE A 85 -7.77 3.78 0.88
N PRO A 86 -8.31 4.14 2.07
CA PRO A 86 -8.08 5.45 2.63
C PRO A 86 -6.59 5.71 2.81
N ARG A 87 -6.18 6.97 2.59
CA ARG A 87 -4.79 7.43 2.72
C ARG A 87 -4.38 7.59 4.19
N VAL A 88 -4.67 6.59 5.01
CA VAL A 88 -4.31 6.53 6.42
C VAL A 88 -3.16 5.54 6.58
N PRO A 89 -2.02 5.96 7.16
CA PRO A 89 -0.82 5.13 7.23
C PRO A 89 -1.05 3.83 8.00
N GLY A 90 -1.77 3.90 9.12
CA GLY A 90 -2.06 2.73 9.95
C GLY A 90 -2.91 1.68 9.23
N PHE A 91 -3.89 2.11 8.42
CA PHE A 91 -4.78 1.19 7.70
C PHE A 91 -4.03 0.42 6.59
N ARG A 92 -3.18 1.12 5.83
CA ARG A 92 -2.36 0.50 4.77
C ARG A 92 -1.31 -0.46 5.32
N ILE A 93 -0.66 -0.12 6.44
CA ILE A 93 0.24 -1.05 7.15
C ILE A 93 -0.52 -2.26 7.66
N ALA A 94 -1.67 -2.08 8.30
CA ALA A 94 -2.43 -3.20 8.84
C ALA A 94 -2.79 -4.22 7.75
N ILE A 95 -3.25 -3.75 6.59
CA ILE A 95 -3.50 -4.63 5.43
C ILE A 95 -2.22 -5.33 4.99
N GLY A 96 -1.11 -4.61 4.87
CA GLY A 96 0.18 -5.16 4.47
C GLY A 96 0.68 -6.24 5.42
N LEU A 97 0.63 -6.00 6.74
CA LEU A 97 1.04 -6.95 7.78
C LEU A 97 0.15 -8.20 7.81
N VAL A 98 -1.16 -8.03 7.71
CA VAL A 98 -2.09 -9.17 7.67
C VAL A 98 -1.85 -10.00 6.40
N ALA A 99 -1.58 -9.35 5.26
CA ALA A 99 -1.22 -10.06 4.04
C ALA A 99 0.14 -10.77 4.17
N GLY A 100 1.13 -10.14 4.81
CA GLY A 100 2.42 -10.75 5.13
C GLY A 100 2.28 -11.99 6.00
N PHE A 101 1.39 -11.94 7.00
CA PHE A 101 1.08 -13.09 7.84
C PHE A 101 0.50 -14.27 7.03
N PHE A 102 -0.42 -14.00 6.10
CA PHE A 102 -0.91 -15.03 5.18
C PHE A 102 0.20 -15.60 4.28
N MET A 103 1.13 -14.75 3.84
CA MET A 103 2.29 -15.17 3.05
C MET A 103 3.21 -16.12 3.82
N VAL A 104 3.52 -15.80 5.08
CA VAL A 104 4.32 -16.66 5.96
C VAL A 104 3.64 -18.01 6.17
N ILE A 105 2.32 -18.03 6.40
CA ILE A 105 1.56 -19.28 6.51
C ILE A 105 1.67 -20.09 5.21
N ALA A 106 1.50 -19.45 4.05
CA ALA A 106 1.60 -20.12 2.77
C ALA A 106 3.00 -20.70 2.50
N GLU A 107 4.05 -20.01 2.92
CA GLU A 107 5.43 -20.49 2.82
C GLU A 107 5.69 -21.67 3.76
N LEU A 108 5.17 -21.65 4.99
CA LEU A 108 5.26 -22.78 5.92
C LEU A 108 4.52 -24.02 5.38
N VAL A 109 3.33 -23.84 4.82
CA VAL A 109 2.57 -24.92 4.18
C VAL A 109 3.33 -25.46 2.98
N GLY A 110 3.87 -24.58 2.13
CA GLY A 110 4.71 -24.98 0.99
C GLY A 110 5.96 -25.74 1.42
N GLY A 111 6.64 -25.30 2.47
CA GLY A 111 7.80 -25.96 3.05
C GLY A 111 7.46 -27.35 3.62
N PHE A 112 6.31 -27.51 4.27
CA PHE A 112 5.86 -28.81 4.75
C PHE A 112 5.59 -29.79 3.61
N VAL A 113 4.95 -29.35 2.53
CA VAL A 113 4.72 -30.19 1.33
C VAL A 113 6.06 -30.61 0.70
N LEU A 114 7.01 -29.69 0.56
CA LEU A 114 8.34 -29.98 0.02
C LEU A 114 9.14 -30.94 0.91
N TRP A 115 8.95 -30.87 2.22
CA TRP A 115 9.56 -31.77 3.18
C TRP A 115 9.09 -33.21 2.97
N GLU A 116 7.79 -33.42 2.73
CA GLU A 116 7.23 -34.73 2.41
C GLU A 116 7.77 -35.28 1.08
N GLU A 117 8.01 -34.42 0.10
CA GLU A 117 8.60 -34.76 -1.21
C GLU A 117 10.12 -35.06 -1.15
N GLY A 118 10.74 -34.89 0.03
CA GLY A 118 12.14 -35.26 0.27
C GLY A 118 13.15 -34.11 0.18
N TYR A 119 12.68 -32.88 -0.03
CA TYR A 119 13.53 -31.68 0.04
C TYR A 119 13.68 -31.26 1.51
N LYS A 120 14.72 -31.80 2.16
CA LYS A 120 14.98 -31.59 3.60
C LYS A 120 15.85 -30.38 3.93
N GLU A 121 16.48 -29.77 2.92
CA GLU A 121 17.34 -28.62 3.13
C GLU A 121 16.54 -27.33 3.03
N TRP A 122 16.57 -26.53 4.10
CA TRP A 122 15.92 -25.22 4.10
C TRP A 122 16.78 -24.21 3.34
N ILE A 123 16.17 -23.23 2.66
CA ILE A 123 16.89 -22.24 1.83
C ILE A 123 17.96 -21.48 2.63
N TRP A 124 17.75 -21.33 3.93
CA TRP A 124 18.66 -20.62 4.84
C TRP A 124 19.93 -21.40 5.16
N GLU A 125 19.91 -22.72 5.02
CA GLU A 125 21.07 -23.59 5.24
C GLU A 125 21.95 -23.68 3.98
N THR A 126 21.36 -23.50 2.80
CA THR A 126 22.01 -23.70 1.50
C THR A 126 22.39 -22.40 0.80
N ASN A 127 21.64 -21.32 0.99
CA ASN A 127 21.84 -20.06 0.28
C ASN A 127 21.43 -18.84 1.13
N LEU A 128 22.40 -18.30 1.88
CA LEU A 128 22.22 -17.10 2.71
C LEU A 128 21.70 -15.89 1.89
N LEU A 129 22.14 -15.72 0.64
CA LEU A 129 21.67 -14.62 -0.22
C LEU A 129 20.22 -14.83 -0.65
N GLY A 130 19.84 -16.06 -0.99
CA GLY A 130 18.45 -16.40 -1.32
C GLY A 130 17.52 -16.17 -0.13
N ALA A 131 17.93 -16.60 1.07
CA ALA A 131 17.21 -16.34 2.30
C ALA A 131 17.07 -14.82 2.58
N GLY A 132 18.17 -14.07 2.46
CA GLY A 132 18.18 -12.62 2.65
C GLY A 132 17.24 -11.90 1.67
N LEU A 133 17.24 -12.30 0.39
CA LEU A 133 16.33 -11.76 -0.61
C LEU A 133 14.87 -12.14 -0.33
N GLY A 134 14.62 -13.34 0.19
CA GLY A 134 13.30 -13.77 0.64
C GLY A 134 12.74 -12.85 1.73
N ILE A 135 13.51 -12.64 2.81
CA ILE A 135 13.12 -11.73 3.91
C ILE A 135 12.86 -10.32 3.38
N LEU A 136 13.78 -9.81 2.55
CA LEU A 136 13.69 -8.47 2.02
C LEU A 136 12.46 -8.32 1.11
N SER A 137 12.11 -9.36 0.35
CA SER A 137 10.91 -9.39 -0.47
C SER A 137 9.62 -9.38 0.37
N LEU A 138 9.61 -10.03 1.53
CA LEU A 138 8.50 -9.99 2.48
C LEU A 138 8.33 -8.59 3.10
N ILE A 139 9.42 -7.98 3.55
CA ILE A 139 9.40 -6.60 4.09
C ILE A 139 8.87 -5.62 3.05
N LEU A 140 9.34 -5.73 1.79
CA LEU A 140 8.85 -4.89 0.71
C LEU A 140 7.38 -5.15 0.38
N PHE A 141 6.92 -6.40 0.45
CA PHE A 141 5.53 -6.78 0.22
C PHE A 141 4.59 -6.17 1.27
N GLU A 142 4.95 -6.28 2.55
CA GLU A 142 4.20 -5.70 3.66
C GLU A 142 4.18 -4.17 3.58
N GLY A 143 5.32 -3.56 3.23
CA GLY A 143 5.49 -2.11 3.15
C GLY A 143 4.96 -1.47 1.87
N MET A 144 4.66 -2.24 0.80
CA MET A 144 4.39 -1.65 -0.52
C MET A 144 3.21 -0.68 -0.53
N LEU A 145 2.12 -1.01 0.19
CA LEU A 145 0.95 -0.14 0.26
C LEU A 145 1.29 1.22 0.92
N TRP A 146 2.20 1.22 1.88
CA TRP A 146 2.72 2.44 2.50
C TRP A 146 3.67 3.19 1.57
N VAL A 147 4.59 2.50 0.88
CA VAL A 147 5.54 3.12 -0.06
C VAL A 147 4.80 3.88 -1.15
N LEU A 148 3.74 3.28 -1.72
CA LEU A 148 2.90 3.97 -2.71
C LEU A 148 2.18 5.19 -2.13
N MET A 149 1.81 5.17 -0.84
CA MET A 149 1.24 6.34 -0.17
C MET A 149 2.25 7.49 -0.06
N LEU A 150 3.52 7.19 0.26
CA LEU A 150 4.57 8.21 0.31
C LEU A 150 4.79 8.85 -1.06
N LEU A 151 4.73 8.05 -2.12
CA LEU A 151 4.84 8.54 -3.50
C LEU A 151 3.66 9.46 -3.87
N GLU A 152 2.42 9.03 -3.59
CA GLU A 152 1.21 9.85 -3.79
C GLU A 152 1.29 11.19 -3.02
N ARG A 153 1.85 11.17 -1.81
CA ARG A 153 2.02 12.39 -0.98
C ARG A 153 3.04 13.35 -1.59
N SER A 154 4.10 12.83 -2.19
CA SER A 154 5.13 13.62 -2.85
C SER A 154 4.59 14.36 -4.08
N GLU A 155 3.81 13.66 -4.93
CA GLU A 155 3.20 14.25 -6.12
C GLU A 155 2.22 15.40 -5.78
N MET A 156 1.49 15.28 -4.67
CA MET A 156 0.60 16.35 -4.19
C MET A 156 1.37 17.59 -3.71
N ASN A 157 2.51 17.40 -3.03
CA ASN A 157 3.33 18.51 -2.58
C ASN A 157 3.94 19.28 -3.76
N GLU A 158 4.33 18.59 -4.83
CA GLU A 158 4.88 19.23 -6.03
C GLU A 158 3.81 19.98 -6.84
N THR A 159 2.58 19.45 -6.91
CA THR A 159 1.47 20.12 -7.61
C THR A 159 0.87 21.31 -6.85
N THR A 160 1.15 21.45 -5.55
CA THR A 160 0.65 22.56 -4.72
C THR A 160 1.50 23.84 -4.86
N HIS A 161 2.69 23.78 -5.47
CA HIS A 161 3.51 24.97 -5.71
C HIS A 161 3.11 25.80 -6.95
N GLY A 162 2.03 25.44 -7.65
CA GLY A 162 1.58 26.12 -8.87
C GLY A 162 0.35 27.03 -8.75
N TYR A 163 -0.37 27.03 -7.61
CA TYR A 163 -1.60 27.82 -7.48
C TYR A 163 -1.70 28.54 -6.13
N GLY A 164 -0.90 29.60 -6.02
CA GLY A 164 -1.22 30.82 -5.30
C GLY A 164 -1.74 30.69 -3.87
N GLU A 165 -0.86 30.90 -2.91
CA GLU A 165 -1.14 31.76 -1.77
C GLU A 165 -1.42 33.19 -2.28
N LYS A 166 -2.53 33.37 -3.02
CA LYS A 166 -3.08 34.70 -3.24
C LYS A 166 -3.88 35.01 -1.99
N PRO A 167 -3.47 36.01 -1.17
CA PRO A 167 -4.26 36.40 -0.03
C PRO A 167 -5.68 36.72 -0.51
N ILE A 168 -6.69 36.28 0.24
CA ILE A 168 -8.12 36.44 -0.06
C ILE A 168 -8.49 37.89 -0.43
N ILE A 169 -7.66 38.85 0.01
CA ILE A 169 -7.71 40.27 -0.34
C ILE A 169 -7.64 40.53 -1.86
N SER A 170 -6.99 39.67 -2.67
CA SER A 170 -6.92 39.85 -4.13
C SER A 170 -8.10 39.26 -4.90
N ALA A 171 -8.97 38.50 -4.24
CA ALA A 171 -10.12 37.83 -4.88
C ALA A 171 -11.45 38.57 -4.64
N VAL A 172 -11.47 39.60 -3.80
CA VAL A 172 -12.62 40.50 -3.64
C VAL A 172 -12.41 41.68 -4.58
N PRO A 173 -13.22 41.85 -5.64
CA PRO A 173 -13.21 43.11 -6.35
C PRO A 173 -13.68 44.19 -5.37
N THR A 174 -12.83 45.18 -5.09
CA THR A 174 -13.18 46.36 -4.31
C THR A 174 -14.17 47.21 -5.10
N VAL A 175 -15.40 46.72 -5.25
CA VAL A 175 -16.54 47.48 -5.73
C VAL A 175 -17.03 48.31 -4.57
N GLY A 176 -16.75 49.60 -4.60
CA GLY A 176 -17.37 50.57 -3.70
C GLY A 176 -16.39 51.36 -2.83
N LYS A 177 -15.45 52.10 -3.44
CA LYS A 177 -14.84 53.26 -2.76
C LYS A 177 -14.48 54.43 -3.69
N THR A 178 -15.17 54.53 -4.83
CA THR A 178 -14.98 55.64 -5.78
C THR A 178 -16.29 56.26 -6.23
N GLU A 179 -17.28 56.32 -5.33
CA GLU A 179 -18.52 57.08 -5.55
C GLU A 179 -18.96 57.80 -4.26
N LYS A 180 -18.06 58.65 -3.75
CA LYS A 180 -18.40 59.80 -2.90
C LYS A 180 -17.53 60.97 -3.34
N ILE A 181 -17.69 61.36 -4.59
CA ILE A 181 -17.40 62.73 -5.02
C ILE A 181 -18.73 63.47 -4.92
N ASN A 182 -18.70 64.68 -4.35
CA ASN A 182 -19.76 65.68 -4.32
C ASN A 182 -20.98 65.39 -3.44
N ILE A 183 -20.95 65.83 -2.18
CA ILE A 183 -21.94 66.71 -1.52
C ILE A 183 -21.29 67.09 -0.17
N GLU A 184 -20.42 68.10 -0.14
CA GLU A 184 -20.10 68.90 1.06
C GLU A 184 -19.14 70.03 0.68
N ASP A 185 -19.48 70.83 -0.33
CA ASP A 185 -18.91 72.18 -0.43
C ASP A 185 -19.75 73.08 -1.35
N LYS A 186 -21.04 73.20 -1.02
CA LYS A 186 -21.87 74.31 -1.53
C LYS A 186 -23.12 74.51 -0.66
N LYS A 187 -22.97 75.27 0.44
CA LYS A 187 -23.88 76.38 0.84
C LYS A 187 -23.50 76.97 2.20
N THR A 188 -22.97 78.20 2.13
CA THR A 188 -23.30 79.38 2.95
C THR A 188 -23.14 79.32 4.48
N ASN A 189 -22.15 80.04 5.00
CA ASN A 189 -22.30 81.46 5.36
C ASN A 189 -20.96 82.19 5.25
#